data_AF-A0A1I7I012-F1
#
_entry.id   AF-A0A1I7I012-F1
#
_cell.length_a   1.000
_cell.length_b   1.000
_cell.length_c   1.000
_cell.angle_alpha   90.00
_cell.angle_beta   90.00
_cell.angle_gamma   90.00
#
_symmetry.space_group_name_H-M   'P 1'
#
loop_
_entity.id
_entity.type
_entity.pdbx_description
1 polymer ?
#
loop_
_entity_poly.entity_id
_entity_poly.type
_entity_poly.pdbx_seq_one_letter_code
_entity_poly.pdbx_strand_id
1 'polypeptide(L)'
;MSDLNATFEAAVANSKTLSERPDNATLLKIYALYKQATEGDNEAKKPSFTDMVGRAKWDAWEKLKGTAADEAKQQYIDLIESLR
;
A
#
# COMPACT_ATOMS: atom_id res chain seq x y z
N MET A 1 19.38 5.82 2.18
CA MET A 1 18.58 4.72 1.56
C MET A 1 18.40 3.54 2.51
N SER A 2 19.36 3.22 3.38
CA SER A 2 19.21 2.22 4.46
C SER A 2 18.08 2.55 5.45
N ASP A 3 17.87 3.83 5.77
CA ASP A 3 16.83 4.24 6.73
C ASP A 3 15.41 4.08 6.20
N LEU A 4 15.17 4.36 4.91
CA LEU A 4 13.83 4.32 4.34
C LEU A 4 13.24 2.90 4.37
N ASN A 5 14.03 1.88 4.05
CA ASN A 5 13.58 0.48 4.13
C ASN A 5 13.31 0.08 5.58
N ALA A 6 14.18 0.45 6.52
CA ALA A 6 13.98 0.15 7.94
C ALA A 6 12.72 0.84 8.50
N THR A 7 12.50 2.11 8.17
CA THR A 7 11.30 2.86 8.56
C THR A 7 10.05 2.27 7.90
N PHE A 8 10.13 1.84 6.64
CA PHE A 8 9.03 1.17 5.95
C PHE A 8 8.68 -0.15 6.63
N GLU A 9 9.65 -1.00 6.96
CA GLU A 9 9.43 -2.24 7.69
C GLU A 9 8.80 -2.00 9.07
N ALA A 10 9.26 -0.96 9.78
CA ALA A 10 8.66 -0.54 11.05
C ALA A 10 7.21 -0.06 10.86
N ALA A 11 6.92 0.72 9.82
CA ALA A 11 5.56 1.14 9.48
C ALA A 11 4.67 -0.06 9.11
N VAL A 12 5.19 -1.06 8.39
CA VAL A 12 4.47 -2.31 8.10
C VAL A 12 4.15 -3.06 9.40
N ALA A 13 5.09 -3.13 10.34
CA ALA A 13 4.82 -3.71 11.66
C ALA A 13 3.73 -2.93 12.41
N ASN A 14 3.82 -1.59 12.44
CA ASN A 14 2.86 -0.71 13.10
C ASN A 14 1.46 -0.79 12.49
N SER A 15 1.35 -0.99 11.17
CA SER A 15 0.05 -1.14 10.47
C SER A 15 -0.78 -2.32 10.99
N LYS A 16 -0.12 -3.32 11.58
CA LYS A 16 -0.77 -4.50 12.18
C LYS A 16 -1.20 -4.24 13.63
N THR A 17 -0.66 -3.21 14.26
CA THR A 17 -0.92 -2.85 15.66
C THR A 17 -1.80 -1.61 15.79
N LEU A 18 -2.44 -1.16 14.70
CA LEU A 18 -3.38 -0.04 14.74
C LEU A 18 -4.55 -0.39 15.69
N SER A 19 -4.84 0.53 16.61
CA SER A 19 -5.85 0.36 17.65
C SER A 19 -7.26 0.22 17.07
N GLU A 20 -7.51 0.92 15.97
CA GLU A 20 -8.77 0.88 15.24
C GLU A 20 -8.52 0.45 13.81
N ARG A 21 -9.49 -0.29 13.25
CA ARG A 21 -9.43 -0.69 11.85
C ARG A 21 -9.74 0.53 10.98
N PRO A 22 -8.82 0.95 10.09
CA PRO A 22 -9.09 2.03 9.16
C PRO A 22 -10.26 1.71 8.24
N ASP A 23 -10.82 2.75 7.63
CA ASP A 23 -11.86 2.58 6.62
C ASP A 23 -11.33 1.82 5.39
N ASN A 24 -12.26 1.29 4.59
CA ASN A 24 -11.89 0.46 3.44
C ASN A 24 -11.02 1.22 2.42
N ALA A 25 -11.20 2.54 2.27
CA ALA A 25 -10.39 3.34 1.36
C ALA A 25 -8.93 3.41 1.84
N THR A 26 -8.71 3.60 3.14
CA THR A 26 -7.37 3.58 3.73
C THR A 26 -6.73 2.21 3.64
N LEU A 27 -7.47 1.12 3.91
CA LEU A 27 -6.96 -0.24 3.76
C LEU A 27 -6.52 -0.55 2.32
N LEU A 28 -7.27 -0.07 1.33
CA LEU A 28 -6.89 -0.20 -0.08
C LEU A 28 -5.64 0.60 -0.43
N LYS A 29 -5.49 1.81 0.13
CA LYS A 29 -4.27 2.63 -0.05
C LYS A 29 -3.05 1.96 0.59
N ILE A 30 -3.16 1.49 1.83
CA ILE A 30 -2.10 0.73 2.52
C ILE A 30 -1.66 -0.46 1.66
N TYR A 31 -2.63 -1.24 1.16
CA TYR A 31 -2.34 -2.36 0.27
C TYR A 31 -1.62 -1.94 -1.01
N ALA A 32 -2.14 -0.93 -1.72
CA ALA A 32 -1.58 -0.46 -2.98
C ALA A 32 -0.15 0.06 -2.83
N LEU A 33 0.09 0.89 -1.80
CA LEU A 33 1.40 1.44 -1.49
C LEU A 33 2.40 0.36 -1.12
N TYR A 34 1.98 -0.62 -0.31
CA TYR A 34 2.82 -1.77 0.03
C TYR A 34 3.22 -2.55 -1.23
N LYS A 35 2.26 -2.87 -2.09
CA LYS A 35 2.50 -3.60 -3.34
C LYS A 35 3.44 -2.84 -4.27
N GLN A 36 3.22 -1.54 -4.47
CA GLN A 36 4.10 -0.70 -5.28
C GLN A 36 5.52 -0.60 -4.69
N ALA A 37 5.64 -0.50 -3.36
CA ALA A 37 6.91 -0.43 -2.67
C ALA A 37 7.75 -1.72 -2.77
N THR A 38 7.10 -2.89 -2.80
CA THR A 38 7.79 -4.20 -2.79
C THR A 38 7.90 -4.85 -4.16
N GLU A 39 6.87 -4.70 -5.00
CA GLU A 39 6.76 -5.38 -6.30
C GLU A 39 6.85 -4.39 -7.47
N GLY A 40 6.73 -3.08 -7.23
CA GLY A 40 6.70 -2.07 -8.28
C GLY A 40 5.36 -2.05 -9.02
N ASP A 41 5.41 -1.71 -10.30
CA ASP A 41 4.23 -1.55 -11.15
C ASP A 41 3.38 -2.84 -11.21
N ASN A 42 2.07 -2.65 -11.23
CA ASN A 42 1.13 -3.76 -11.27
C ASN A 42 1.17 -4.48 -12.63
N GLU A 43 1.75 -5.67 -12.64
CA GLU A 43 1.74 -6.58 -13.80
C GLU A 43 0.66 -7.67 -13.71
N ALA A 44 -0.12 -7.70 -12.61
CA ALA A 44 -1.14 -8.71 -12.41
C ALA A 44 -2.30 -8.53 -13.40
N LYS A 45 -2.92 -9.65 -13.80
CA LYS A 45 -4.11 -9.61 -14.66
C LYS A 45 -5.27 -8.95 -13.91
N LYS A 46 -5.95 -8.01 -14.58
CA LYS A 46 -7.13 -7.33 -14.05
C LYS A 46 -8.22 -8.34 -13.62
N PRO A 47 -8.68 -8.31 -12.35
CA PRO A 47 -9.74 -9.19 -11.86
C PRO A 47 -11.09 -8.98 -12.54
N SER A 48 -11.92 -10.02 -12.50
CA SER A 48 -13.31 -10.01 -12.99
C SER A 48 -14.14 -8.95 -12.27
N PHE A 49 -15.14 -8.39 -12.95
CA PHE A 49 -16.08 -7.43 -12.36
C PHE A 49 -16.92 -8.03 -11.22
N THR A 50 -17.05 -9.36 -11.17
CA THR A 50 -17.73 -10.09 -10.10
C THR A 50 -16.90 -10.15 -8.81
N ASP A 51 -15.58 -9.94 -8.89
CA ASP A 51 -14.68 -9.86 -7.73
C ASP A 51 -14.45 -8.39 -7.36
N MET A 52 -15.42 -7.80 -6.65
CA MET A 52 -15.37 -6.37 -6.31
C MET A 52 -14.16 -6.02 -5.44
N VAL A 53 -13.75 -6.90 -4.53
CA VAL A 53 -12.65 -6.65 -3.59
C VAL A 53 -11.31 -6.79 -4.29
N GLY A 54 -11.10 -7.87 -5.04
CA GLY A 54 -9.88 -8.05 -5.83
C GLY A 54 -9.76 -6.95 -6.87
N ARG A 55 -10.86 -6.55 -7.50
CA ARG A 55 -10.87 -5.43 -8.44
C ARG A 55 -10.51 -4.10 -7.78
N ALA A 56 -11.05 -3.79 -6.62
CA ALA A 56 -10.72 -2.57 -5.89
C ALA A 56 -9.23 -2.51 -5.48
N LYS A 57 -8.67 -3.64 -5.02
CA LYS A 57 -7.23 -3.78 -4.72
C LYS A 57 -6.36 -3.58 -5.95
N TRP A 58 -6.72 -4.24 -7.05
CA TRP A 58 -6.02 -4.11 -8.32
C TRP A 58 -6.09 -2.68 -8.86
N ASP A 59 -7.27 -2.06 -8.85
CA ASP A 59 -7.46 -0.69 -9.32
C ASP A 59 -6.72 0.31 -8.42
N ALA A 60 -6.60 0.06 -7.11
CA ALA A 60 -5.81 0.89 -6.20
C ALA A 60 -4.30 0.78 -6.47
N TRP A 61 -3.79 -0.43 -6.73
CA TRP A 61 -2.38 -0.64 -7.08
C TRP A 61 -2.05 -0.09 -8.47
N GLU A 62 -2.89 -0.33 -9.48
CA GLU A 62 -2.72 0.21 -10.83
C GLU A 62 -2.63 1.74 -10.87
N LYS A 63 -3.34 2.44 -9.97
CA LYS A 63 -3.26 3.91 -9.87
C LYS A 63 -1.89 4.43 -9.46
N LEU A 64 -1.05 3.60 -8.86
CA LEU A 64 0.32 3.94 -8.46
C LEU A 64 1.35 3.55 -9.51
N LYS A 65 0.93 3.08 -10.68
CA LYS A 65 1.83 2.73 -11.77
C LYS A 65 2.70 3.91 -12.18
N GLY A 66 4.00 3.68 -12.30
CA GLY A 66 5.01 4.69 -12.55
C GLY A 66 5.57 5.35 -11.28
N THR A 67 5.00 5.10 -10.11
CA THR A 67 5.55 5.57 -8.83
C THR A 67 6.77 4.74 -8.47
N ALA A 68 7.89 5.39 -8.14
CA ALA A 68 9.10 4.70 -7.71
C ALA A 68 8.88 3.96 -6.39
N ALA A 69 9.56 2.81 -6.21
CA ALA A 69 9.43 2.01 -4.99
C ALA A 69 9.72 2.82 -3.72
N ASP A 70 10.73 3.68 -3.74
CA ASP A 70 11.09 4.53 -2.60
C ASP A 70 10.04 5.61 -2.32
N GLU A 71 9.40 6.15 -3.35
CA GLU A 71 8.29 7.10 -3.18
C GLU A 71 7.06 6.41 -2.58
N ALA A 72 6.76 5.18 -3.05
CA ALA A 72 5.68 4.37 -2.48
C ALA A 72 5.95 4.01 -1.00
N LYS A 73 7.20 3.72 -0.63
CA LYS A 73 7.59 3.50 0.78
C LYS A 73 7.36 4.73 1.62
N GLN A 74 7.78 5.90 1.14
CA GLN A 74 7.59 7.16 1.87
C GLN A 74 6.10 7.43 2.10
N GLN A 75 5.29 7.36 1.05
CA GLN A 75 3.84 7.53 1.16
C GLN A 75 3.19 6.51 2.10
N TYR A 76 3.69 5.27 2.14
CA TYR A 76 3.22 4.25 3.08
C TYR A 76 3.53 4.64 4.53
N ILE A 77 4.75 5.09 4.80
CA ILE A 77 5.18 5.53 6.13
C ILE A 77 4.30 6.68 6.60
N ASP A 78 4.16 7.73 5.78
CA ASP A 78 3.36 8.91 6.10
C ASP A 78 1.89 8.53 6.40
N LEU A 79 1.33 7.59 5.63
CA LEU A 79 -0.03 7.10 5.85
C LEU A 79 -0.15 6.37 7.19
N ILE A 80 0.74 5.44 7.52
CA ILE A 80 0.69 4.72 8.78
C ILE A 80 0.91 5.65 9.98
N GLU A 81 1.81 6.63 9.86
CA GLU A 81 2.03 7.64 10.90
C GLU A 81 0.77 8.48 11.14
N SER A 82 0.01 8.81 10.09
CA SER A 82 -1.25 9.56 10.22
C SER A 82 -2.40 8.78 10.90
N LEU A 83 -2.29 7.45 10.96
CA LEU A 83 -3.31 6.55 11.53
C LEU A 83 -2.99 6.12 12.97
N ARG A 84 -1.87 6.59 13.50
CA ARG A 84 -1.31 6.18 14.78
C ARG A 84 -1.91 6.95 15.96
#